data_AF-A0A7L8GE39-F1
#
_entry.id   AF-A0A7L8GE39-F1
#
_cell.length_a   1.000
_cell.length_b   1.000
_cell.length_c   1.000
_cell.angle_alpha   90.00
_cell.angle_beta   90.00
_cell.angle_gamma   90.00
#
_symmetry.space_group_name_H-M   'P 1'
#
loop_
_entity.id
_entity.type
_entity.pdbx_description
1 polymer ?
#
loop_
_entity_poly.entity_id
_entity_poly.type
_entity_poly.pdbx_seq_one_letter_code
_entity_poly.pdbx_strand_id
1 'polypeptide(L)' 'KSLLDLEKSSPFECGMNPINSPRTPFCIQFFLIAIMFMIFDVEIALIIPLPLIKIIN' A
#
# COMPACT_ATOMS: atom_id res chain seq x y z
N LYS A 1 -23.28 -6.02 25.20
CA LYS A 1 -23.01 -5.40 23.87
C LYS A 1 -24.25 -5.61 23.04
N SER A 2 -24.89 -4.54 22.56
CA SER A 2 -26.16 -4.66 21.84
C SER A 2 -25.95 -5.29 20.46
N LEU A 3 -26.98 -5.90 19.86
CA LEU A 3 -26.90 -6.40 18.48
C LEU A 3 -26.51 -5.30 17.48
N LEU A 4 -26.97 -4.07 17.72
CA LEU A 4 -26.61 -2.88 16.94
C LEU A 4 -25.10 -2.59 16.96
N ASP A 5 -24.40 -2.93 18.05
CA ASP A 5 -22.96 -2.74 18.16
C ASP A 5 -22.16 -3.81 17.40
N LEU A 6 -22.78 -4.95 17.06
CA LEU A 6 -22.16 -6.01 16.27
C LEU A 6 -22.23 -5.69 14.77
N GLU A 7 -23.38 -5.26 14.28
CA GLU A 7 -23.60 -4.81 12.89
C GLU A 7 -22.76 -3.58 12.53
N LYS A 8 -22.47 -2.70 13.51
CA LYS A 8 -21.52 -1.59 13.30
C LYS A 8 -20.08 -2.06 13.15
N SER A 9 -19.74 -3.23 13.69
CA SER A 9 -18.39 -3.79 13.65
C SER A 9 -18.20 -4.82 12.54
N SER A 10 -19.26 -5.15 11.78
CA SER A 10 -19.16 -6.05 10.63
C SER A 10 -18.57 -5.34 9.41
N PRO A 11 -17.90 -6.08 8.50
CA PRO A 11 -17.40 -5.52 7.24
C PRO A 11 -18.53 -4.90 6.41
N PHE A 12 -18.24 -3.78 5.75
CA PHE A 12 -19.19 -3.16 4.83
C PHE A 12 -19.13 -3.83 3.46
N GLU A 13 -20.21 -4.49 3.06
CA GLU A 13 -20.36 -5.13 1.74
C GLU A 13 -21.65 -4.65 1.04
N CYS A 14 -21.93 -3.34 1.06
CA CYS A 14 -23.12 -2.74 0.42
C CYS A 14 -24.47 -3.35 0.87
N GLY A 15 -24.56 -3.74 2.15
CA GLY A 15 -25.75 -4.40 2.72
C GLY A 15 -25.83 -5.91 2.47
N MET A 16 -24.80 -6.50 1.86
CA MET A 16 -24.64 -7.95 1.76
C MET A 16 -23.75 -8.49 2.90
N ASN A 17 -23.84 -9.80 3.13
CA ASN A 17 -22.86 -10.49 3.96
C ASN A 17 -21.56 -10.68 3.15
N PRO A 18 -20.37 -10.57 3.78
CA PRO A 18 -19.11 -10.79 3.08
C PRO A 18 -19.06 -12.21 2.52
N ILE A 19 -18.88 -12.33 1.20
CA ILE A 19 -18.84 -13.63 0.49
C ILE A 19 -17.52 -14.34 0.80
N ASN A 20 -16.42 -13.60 0.84
CA ASN A 20 -15.09 -14.07 1.16
C ASN A 20 -14.43 -13.20 2.22
N SER A 21 -13.39 -13.72 2.85
CA SER A 21 -12.51 -12.90 3.67
C SER A 21 -11.82 -11.83 2.80
N PRO A 22 -11.71 -10.57 3.26
CA PRO A 22 -10.94 -9.54 2.57
C PRO A 22 -9.44 -9.87 2.51
N ARG A 23 -8.97 -10.88 3.25
CA ARG A 23 -7.57 -11.34 3.26
C ARG A 23 -7.30 -12.42 2.20
N THR A 24 -7.94 -12.33 1.05
CA THR A 24 -7.72 -13.24 -0.07
C THR A 24 -6.69 -12.65 -1.05
N PRO A 25 -5.88 -13.48 -1.72
CA PRO A 25 -4.95 -13.00 -2.73
C PRO A 25 -5.73 -12.39 -3.89
N PHE A 26 -5.24 -11.26 -4.40
CA PHE A 26 -5.82 -10.54 -5.53
C PHE A 26 -4.75 -10.30 -6.60
N CYS A 27 -5.18 -10.08 -7.83
CA CYS A 27 -4.28 -9.81 -8.94
C CYS A 27 -3.71 -8.39 -8.84
N ILE A 28 -2.40 -8.29 -8.63
CA ILE A 28 -1.69 -7.00 -8.65
C ILE A 28 -1.32 -6.67 -10.10
N GLN A 29 -2.21 -5.98 -10.80
CA GLN A 29 -2.04 -5.63 -12.22
C GLN A 29 -0.81 -4.76 -12.49
N PHE A 30 -0.38 -3.97 -11.49
CA PHE A 30 0.70 -2.99 -11.61
C PHE A 30 1.99 -3.42 -10.90
N PHE A 31 2.22 -4.73 -10.71
CA PHE A 31 3.37 -5.23 -9.96
C PHE A 31 4.72 -4.80 -10.57
N LEU A 32 4.84 -4.80 -11.90
CA LEU A 32 6.05 -4.32 -12.59
C LEU A 32 6.32 -2.83 -12.34
N ILE A 33 5.25 -2.01 -12.27
CA ILE A 33 5.37 -0.58 -11.95
C ILE A 33 5.89 -0.40 -10.52
N ALA A 34 5.44 -1.23 -9.57
CA ALA A 34 5.92 -1.20 -8.19
C ALA A 34 7.41 -1.56 -8.07
N ILE A 35 7.88 -2.57 -8.82
CA ILE A 35 9.31 -2.92 -8.88
C ILE A 35 10.12 -1.76 -9.46
N MET A 36 9.65 -1.18 -10.57
CA MET A 36 10.32 -0.05 -11.21
C MET A 36 10.40 1.16 -10.27
N PHE A 37 9.31 1.48 -9.56
CA PHE A 37 9.29 2.52 -8.54
C PHE A 37 10.31 2.25 -7.43
N MET A 38 10.40 1.01 -6.94
CA MET A 38 11.34 0.62 -5.89
C MET A 38 12.81 0.84 -6.32
N ILE A 39 13.15 0.51 -7.57
CA ILE A 39 14.52 0.73 -8.09
C ILE A 39 14.81 2.23 -8.17
N PHE A 40 13.90 3.03 -8.73
CA PHE A 40 14.09 4.47 -8.85
C PHE A 40 14.15 5.19 -7.49
N ASP A 41 13.42 4.72 -6.48
CA ASP A 41 13.50 5.28 -5.13
C ASP A 41 14.91 5.13 -4.53
N VAL A 42 15.55 3.97 -4.74
CA VAL A 42 16.95 3.74 -4.33
C VAL A 42 17.92 4.62 -5.11
N GLU A 43 17.72 4.77 -6.42
CA GLU A 43 18.57 5.64 -7.25
C GLU A 43 18.47 7.11 -6.79
N ILE A 44 17.26 7.60 -6.52
CA ILE A 44 17.04 8.96 -6.01
C ILE A 44 17.72 9.15 -4.65
N ALA A 45 17.60 8.17 -3.74
CA ALA A 45 18.27 8.22 -2.44
C ALA A 45 19.80 8.36 -2.56
N LEU A 46 20.40 7.76 -3.59
CA LEU A 46 21.85 7.88 -3.88
C LEU A 46 22.21 9.19 -4.60
N ILE A 47 21.33 9.73 -5.44
CA ILE A 47 21.58 10.96 -6.20
C ILE A 47 21.46 12.22 -5.32
N ILE A 48 20.48 12.26 -4.40
CA ILE A 48 20.22 13.39 -3.50
C ILE A 48 21.47 13.93 -2.77
N PRO A 49 22.38 13.10 -2.21
CA PRO A 49 23.57 13.60 -1.52
C PRO A 49 24.70 14.09 -2.46
N LEU A 50 24.69 13.78 -3.76
CA LEU A 50 25.80 14.12 -4.67
C LEU A 50 26.09 15.63 -4.76
N PRO A 51 25.08 16.54 -4.88
CA PRO A 51 25.33 17.98 -4.86
C PRO A 51 25.89 18.46 -3.51
N LEU A 52 25.46 17.86 -2.40
CA LEU A 52 25.97 18.20 -1.06
C LEU A 52 27.45 17.84 -0.94
N ILE A 53 27.85 16.66 -1.40
CA ILE A 53 29.26 16.23 -1.42
C ILE A 53 30.10 17.20 -2.26
N LYS A 54 29.60 17.65 -3.42
CA LYS A 54 30.29 18.61 -4.27
C LYS A 54 30.42 20.01 -3.65
N ILE A 55 29.50 20.42 -2.79
CA ILE A 55 29.57 21.71 -2.09
C ILE A 55 30.59 21.66 -0.94
N ILE A 56 30.73 20.50 -0.30
CA ILE A 56 31.61 20.31 0.86
C ILE A 56 33.09 20.16 0.45
N ASN A 57 33.35 19.66 -0.76
CA ASN A 57 34.69 19.34 -1.29
C ASN A 57 35.24 20.46 -2.18
#